data_AF-A0A158A6Q4-F1
#
_entry.id   AF-A0A158A6Q4-F1
#
_cell.length_a   1.000
_cell.length_b   1.000
_cell.length_c   1.000
_cell.angle_alpha   90.00
_cell.angle_beta   90.00
_cell.angle_gamma   90.00
#
_symmetry.space_group_name_H-M   'P 1'
#
loop_
_entity.id
_entity.type
_entity.pdbx_description
1 polymer ?
#
loop_
_entity_poly.entity_id
_entity_poly.type
_entity_poly.pdbx_seq_one_letter_code
_entity_poly.pdbx_strand_id
1 'polypeptide(L)' 'MQTTRVFRNGNSQAVRIPADLAYDRSDLELEIERVGDEIRIRPARRPLAGVLKKFARFSPDFMAEGRGEQEQAEREGL' A
#
# COMPACT_ATOMS: atom_id res chain seq x y z
N MET A 1 -18.53 1.80 -16.26
CA MET A 1 -19.18 1.08 -15.15
C MET A 1 -19.53 -0.30 -15.64
N GLN A 2 -19.05 -1.37 -15.00
CA GLN A 2 -19.38 -2.75 -15.36
C GLN A 2 -20.32 -3.36 -14.31
N THR A 3 -21.31 -4.11 -14.76
CA THR A 3 -22.19 -4.89 -13.89
C THR A 3 -21.69 -6.32 -13.80
N THR A 4 -21.59 -6.86 -12.60
CA THR A 4 -21.20 -8.25 -12.35
C THR A 4 -22.25 -8.92 -11.44
N ARG A 5 -22.25 -10.25 -11.39
CA ARG A 5 -23.18 -11.02 -10.55
C ARG A 5 -22.47 -11.53 -9.31
N VAL A 6 -23.17 -11.48 -8.19
CA VAL A 6 -22.77 -12.12 -6.95
C VAL A 6 -22.88 -13.64 -7.09
N PHE A 7 -21.95 -14.37 -6.48
CA PHE A 7 -21.99 -15.82 -6.37
C PHE A 7 -21.53 -16.30 -4.98
N ARG A 8 -21.64 -17.59 -4.72
CA ARG A 8 -21.19 -18.23 -3.47
C ARG A 8 -19.86 -18.95 -3.70
N ASN A 9 -18.90 -18.75 -2.80
CA ASN A 9 -17.67 -19.53 -2.72
C ASN A 9 -17.58 -20.13 -1.32
N GLY A 10 -17.87 -21.43 -1.19
CA GLY A 10 -18.09 -22.08 0.09
C GLY A 10 -19.19 -21.38 0.90
N ASN A 11 -18.86 -21.00 2.13
CA ASN A 11 -19.77 -20.29 3.03
C ASN A 11 -19.77 -18.77 2.83
N SER A 12 -18.99 -18.24 1.88
CA SER A 12 -18.82 -16.81 1.65
C SER A 12 -19.56 -16.32 0.40
N GLN A 13 -19.96 -15.05 0.43
CA GLN A 13 -20.40 -14.31 -0.74
C GLN A 13 -19.19 -13.77 -1.49
N ALA A 14 -19.18 -13.88 -2.81
CA ALA A 14 -18.07 -13.44 -3.65
C ALA A 14 -18.59 -12.66 -4.87
N VAL A 15 -17.74 -11.77 -5.39
CA VAL A 15 -17.97 -10.98 -6.59
C VAL A 15 -16.78 -11.18 -7.52
N ARG A 16 -17.03 -11.39 -8.82
CA ARG A 16 -15.96 -11.48 -9.81
C ARG A 16 -15.55 -10.07 -10.23
N ILE A 17 -14.27 -9.74 -10.03
CA ILE A 17 -13.67 -8.50 -10.54
C ILE A 17 -13.22 -8.76 -11.99
N PRO A 18 -13.73 -8.00 -12.98
CA PRO A 18 -13.27 -8.04 -14.37
C PRO A 18 -11.77 -7.79 -14.50
N ALA A 19 -11.13 -8.38 -15.51
CA ALA A 19 -9.66 -8.30 -15.68
C ALA A 19 -9.15 -6.86 -15.85
N ASP A 20 -9.93 -5.99 -16.50
CA ASP A 20 -9.63 -4.56 -16.66
C ASP A 20 -9.74 -3.74 -15.36
N LEU A 21 -10.37 -4.32 -14.32
CA LEU A 21 -10.50 -3.72 -12.99
C LEU A 21 -9.67 -4.45 -11.91
N ALA A 22 -9.01 -5.55 -12.26
CA ALA A 22 -8.24 -6.35 -11.32
C ALA A 22 -6.91 -5.67 -10.98
N TYR A 23 -6.43 -5.86 -9.75
CA TYR A 23 -5.06 -5.47 -9.39
C TYR A 23 -4.05 -6.41 -10.04
N ASP A 24 -2.90 -5.86 -10.49
CA ASP A 24 -1.81 -6.66 -11.09
C ASP A 24 -1.21 -7.68 -10.11
N ARG A 25 -1.27 -7.37 -8.82
CA ARG A 25 -0.73 -8.20 -7.74
C ARG A 25 -1.81 -9.04 -7.08
N SER A 26 -1.59 -10.35 -7.05
CA SER A 26 -2.47 -11.33 -6.41
C SER A 26 -2.29 -11.44 -4.89
N ASP A 27 -1.18 -10.93 -4.35
CA ASP A 27 -0.82 -10.99 -2.92
C ASP A 27 -1.20 -9.72 -2.14
N LEU A 28 -2.06 -8.88 -2.72
CA LEU A 28 -2.48 -7.62 -2.11
C LEU A 28 -3.54 -7.87 -1.02
N GLU A 29 -3.23 -7.46 0.21
CA GLU A 29 -4.23 -7.40 1.27
C GLU A 29 -5.21 -6.24 1.01
N LEU A 30 -6.50 -6.49 1.22
CA LEU A 30 -7.57 -5.54 0.98
C LEU A 30 -8.36 -5.28 2.27
N GLU A 31 -8.73 -4.03 2.49
CA GLU A 31 -9.73 -3.63 3.48
C GLU A 31 -11.11 -3.64 2.82
N ILE A 32 -12.11 -4.11 3.57
CA ILE A 32 -13.51 -4.14 3.14
C ILE A 32 -14.38 -3.49 4.23
N GLU A 33 -15.24 -2.56 3.81
CA GLU A 33 -16.24 -1.93 4.69
C GLU A 33 -17.58 -1.79 3.97
N ARG A 34 -18.66 -1.74 4.76
CA ARG A 34 -20.00 -1.42 4.27
C ARG A 34 -20.36 0.01 4.64
N VAL A 35 -20.81 0.78 3.66
CA VAL A 35 -21.30 2.15 3.84
C VAL A 35 -22.70 2.21 3.25
N GLY A 36 -23.73 2.07 4.10
CA GLY A 36 -25.11 1.94 3.64
C GLY A 36 -25.32 0.68 2.79
N ASP A 37 -25.80 0.86 1.56
CA ASP A 37 -25.98 -0.17 0.56
C ASP A 37 -24.69 -0.53 -0.19
N GLU A 38 -23.66 0.33 -0.14
CA GLU A 38 -22.38 0.12 -0.81
C GLU A 38 -21.44 -0.80 -0.02
N ILE A 39 -20.65 -1.59 -0.74
CA ILE A 39 -19.45 -2.26 -0.22
C ILE A 39 -18.24 -1.59 -0.85
N ARG A 40 -17.34 -1.06 -0.02
CA ARG A 40 -16.10 -0.41 -0.45
C ARG A 40 -14.92 -1.34 -0.18
N ILE A 41 -14.16 -1.62 -1.22
CA ILE A 41 -12.97 -2.45 -1.18
C ILE A 41 -11.78 -1.59 -1.61
N ARG A 42 -10.70 -1.60 -0.84
CA ARG A 42 -9.49 -0.80 -1.11
C ARG A 42 -8.24 -1.56 -0.69
N PRO A 43 -7.06 -1.25 -1.24
CA PRO A 43 -5.80 -1.81 -0.74
C PRO A 43 -5.62 -1.48 0.74
N ALA A 44 -5.28 -2.49 1.53
CA ALA A 44 -4.97 -2.29 2.93
C ALA A 44 -3.75 -1.36 3.02
N ARG A 45 -3.92 -0.24 3.73
CA ARG A 45 -2.77 0.65 3.95
C ARG A 45 -1.88 -0.06 4.93
N ARG A 46 -0.62 -0.34 4.57
CA ARG A 46 0.38 -0.75 5.56
C ARG A 46 0.56 0.42 6.52
N PRO A 47 0.03 0.36 7.75
CA PRO A 47 0.14 1.49 8.63
C PRO A 47 1.61 1.63 9.01
N LEU A 48 2.13 2.85 9.01
CA LEU A 48 3.43 3.16 9.63
C LEU A 48 3.36 3.08 11.17
N ALA A 49 2.40 2.32 11.70
CA ALA A 49 2.25 2.09 13.12
C ALA A 49 3.57 1.54 13.69
N GLY A 50 4.09 2.22 14.71
CA GLY A 50 5.38 1.87 15.31
C GLY A 50 6.61 2.40 14.57
N VAL A 51 6.48 3.17 13.48
CA VAL A 51 7.64 3.82 12.84
C VAL A 51 8.36 4.75 13.82
N LEU A 52 7.61 5.50 14.64
CA LEU A 52 8.19 6.36 15.68
C LEU A 52 8.93 5.56 16.75
N LYS A 53 8.44 4.37 17.10
CA LYS A 53 9.16 3.46 18.02
C LYS A 53 10.47 2.96 17.41
N LYS A 54 10.55 2.83 16.08
CA LYS A 54 11.80 2.49 15.38
C LYS A 54 12.76 3.68 15.39
N PHE A 55 12.28 4.89 15.12
CA PHE A 55 13.11 6.10 15.18
C PHE A 55 13.62 6.39 16.58
N ALA A 56 12.84 6.12 17.63
CA ALA A 56 13.28 6.25 19.02
C ALA A 56 14.40 5.28 19.43
N ARG A 57 14.75 4.29 18.59
CA ARG A 57 15.89 3.40 18.81
C ARG A 57 17.20 3.95 18.24
N PHE A 58 17.16 5.03 17.47
CA PHE A 58 18.38 5.73 17.09
C PHE A 58 19.05 6.29 18.34
N SER A 59 20.38 6.23 18.36
CA SER A 59 21.15 6.86 19.42
C SER A 59 21.04 8.38 19.33
N PRO A 60 21.26 9.13 20.43
CA PRO A 60 21.16 10.59 20.42
C PRO A 60 22.12 11.28 19.43
N ASP A 61 23.21 10.62 19.08
CA ASP A 61 24.24 11.07 18.13
C ASP A 61 24.01 10.59 16.69
N PHE A 62 22.96 9.81 16.44
CA PHE A 62 22.62 9.35 15.10
C PHE A 62 22.38 10.56 14.18
N MET A 63 23.19 10.70 13.13
CA MET A 63 23.17 11.83 12.19
C MET A 63 23.46 13.20 12.84
N ALA A 64 24.22 13.25 13.94
CA ALA A 64 24.59 14.51 14.60
C ALA A 64 25.32 15.50 13.66
N GLU A 65 26.09 15.00 12.69
CA GLU A 65 26.81 15.81 11.68
C GLU A 65 26.00 15.99 10.38
N GLY A 66 24.74 15.55 10.35
CA GLY A 66 23.88 15.62 9.19
C GLY A 66 24.22 14.59 8.10
N ARG A 67 23.75 14.85 6.88
CA ARG A 67 23.96 13.98 5.70
C ARG A 67 25.35 14.17 5.06
N GLY A 68 26.10 15.18 5.49
CA GLY A 68 27.31 15.65 4.81
C GLY A 68 27.00 16.38 3.50
N GLU A 69 28.04 16.94 2.88
CA GLU A 69 27.95 17.54 1.54
C GLU A 69 27.91 16.44 0.47
N GLN A 70 27.11 16.67 -0.56
CA GLN A 70 26.94 15.74 -1.68
C GLN A 70 27.20 16.54 -2.96
N GLU A 71 28.45 16.57 -3.41
CA GLU A 71 28.78 17.14 -4.72
C GLU A 71 28.50 16.11 -5.81
N GLN A 72 27.68 16.49 -6.77
CA GLN A 72 27.44 15.67 -7.94
C GLN A 72 28.50 16.00 -8.99
N ALA A 73 29.40 15.07 -9.27
CA ALA A 73 30.40 15.24 -10.32
C ALA A 73 29.72 15.41 -11.69
N GLU A 74 30.28 16.29 -12.53
CA GLU A 74 29.90 16.37 -13.93
C GLU A 74 30.06 15.01 -14.60
N ARG A 75 29.04 14.60 -15.36
CA ARG A 75 29.09 13.38 -16.17
C ARG A 75 29.49 13.77 -17.59
N GLU A 76 30.38 13.01 -18.20
CA GLU A 76 30.66 13.16 -19.63
C GLU A 76 29.36 12.95 -20.41
N GLY A 77 29.01 13.93 -21.25
CA GLY A 77 27.84 13.88 -22.12
C GLY A 77 28.03 12.83 -23.21
N LEU A 78 26.93 12.16 -23.58
CA LEU A 78 26.87 11.21 -24.70
C LEU A 78 27.01 11.90 -26.05
#